data_AF-A0A949IEL7-F1
#
_entry.id   AF-A0A949IEL7-F1
#
_cell.length_a   1.000
_cell.length_b   1.000
_cell.length_c   1.000
_cell.angle_alpha   90.00
_cell.angle_beta   90.00
_cell.angle_gamma   90.00
#
_symmetry.space_group_name_H-M   'P 1'
#
loop_
_entity.id
_entity.type
_entity.pdbx_description
1 polymer ?
#
loop_
_entity_poly.entity_id
_entity_poly.type
_entity_poly.pdbx_seq_one_letter_code
_entity_poly.pdbx_strand_id
1 'polypeptide(L)'
;YELPLYGTARLPTDAALSAALHDASARALPRLLAGAHAAAINALVTHAPRVHAGLVASGDRFVSSAAESQALRQALREAGYDALAVEMEGAAVAQVCHDYGVPFAMVRTISDRADDSAHVDFPRFIRDVASRYSVAIVDEWLSARAQQPRQAIS
;
A
#
# COMPACT_ATOMS: atom_id res chain seq x y z
N TYR A 1 13.20 -1.33 16.95
CA TYR A 1 11.82 -1.52 16.47
C TYR A 1 11.31 -2.82 17.06
N GLU A 2 10.16 -2.81 17.73
CA GLU A 2 9.49 -3.99 18.26
C GLU A 2 8.00 -3.65 18.41
N LEU A 3 7.12 -4.61 18.13
CA LEU A 3 5.70 -4.51 18.45
C LEU A 3 5.52 -4.89 19.93
N PRO A 4 5.00 -3.99 20.78
CA PRO A 4 4.90 -4.24 22.22
C PRO A 4 4.15 -5.55 22.49
N LEU A 5 4.78 -6.44 23.28
CA LEU A 5 4.28 -7.77 23.68
C LEU A 5 4.40 -8.91 22.65
N TYR A 6 4.95 -8.70 21.45
CA TYR A 6 5.06 -9.76 20.42
C TYR A 6 6.47 -10.33 20.21
N GLY A 7 7.53 -9.69 20.74
CA GLY A 7 8.92 -10.13 20.53
C GLY A 7 9.39 -10.07 19.07
N THR A 8 8.64 -9.38 18.20
CA THR A 8 8.93 -9.20 16.77
C THR A 8 8.65 -7.76 16.36
N ALA A 9 9.35 -7.28 15.33
CA ALA A 9 9.06 -6.00 14.66
C ALA A 9 8.26 -6.17 13.36
N ARG A 10 7.91 -7.41 12.99
CA ARG A 10 7.26 -7.75 11.71
C ARG A 10 6.09 -8.68 11.95
N LEU A 11 4.95 -8.35 11.35
CA LEU A 11 3.80 -9.23 11.20
C LEU A 11 3.70 -9.68 9.73
N PRO A 12 3.45 -10.97 9.47
CA PRO A 12 3.20 -11.45 8.12
C PRO A 12 1.83 -10.98 7.62
N THR A 13 1.72 -10.79 6.30
CA THR A 13 0.41 -10.80 5.62
C THR A 13 0.06 -12.22 5.19
N ASP A 14 -1.22 -12.49 4.96
CA ASP A 14 -1.66 -13.74 4.35
C ASP A 14 -1.15 -13.83 2.91
N ALA A 15 -0.39 -14.89 2.60
CA ALA A 15 0.28 -15.02 1.31
C ALA A 15 -0.69 -15.14 0.13
N ALA A 16 -1.85 -15.79 0.32
CA ALA A 16 -2.84 -15.97 -0.74
C ALA A 16 -3.64 -14.68 -0.99
N LEU A 17 -4.01 -13.95 0.06
CA LEU A 17 -4.64 -12.63 -0.07
C LEU A 17 -3.68 -11.62 -0.70
N SER A 18 -2.42 -11.58 -0.27
CA SER A 18 -1.40 -10.68 -0.81
C SER A 18 -1.09 -10.97 -2.29
N ALA A 19 -0.99 -12.24 -2.69
CA ALA A 19 -0.84 -12.62 -4.10
C ALA A 19 -2.06 -12.18 -4.94
N ALA A 20 -3.27 -12.48 -4.47
CA ALA A 20 -4.50 -12.07 -5.15
C ALA A 20 -4.63 -10.53 -5.28
N LEU A 21 -4.22 -9.78 -4.25
CA LEU A 21 -4.25 -8.32 -4.21
C LEU A 21 -3.19 -7.69 -5.14
N HIS A 22 -1.99 -8.28 -5.19
CA HIS A 22 -0.96 -7.91 -6.15
C HIS A 22 -1.44 -8.13 -7.59
N ASP A 23 -2.02 -9.29 -7.88
CA ASP A 23 -2.53 -9.65 -9.21
C ASP A 23 -3.71 -8.76 -9.65
N ALA A 24 -4.63 -8.44 -8.72
CA ALA A 24 -5.69 -7.47 -8.96
C ALA A 24 -5.11 -6.08 -9.27
N SER A 25 -4.09 -5.65 -8.52
CA SER A 25 -3.40 -4.38 -8.77
C SER A 25 -2.74 -4.35 -10.14
N ALA A 26 -2.08 -5.44 -10.55
CA ALA A 26 -1.43 -5.56 -11.84
C ALA A 26 -2.42 -5.56 -13.03
N ARG A 27 -3.64 -6.09 -12.85
CA ARG A 27 -4.70 -6.07 -13.89
C ARG A 27 -5.50 -4.77 -13.91
N ALA A 28 -5.73 -4.13 -12.78
CA ALA A 28 -6.44 -2.85 -12.68
C ALA A 28 -5.62 -1.69 -13.28
N LEU A 29 -4.31 -1.66 -13.03
CA LEU A 29 -3.46 -0.52 -13.36
C LEU A 29 -3.45 -0.15 -14.87
N PRO A 30 -3.25 -1.06 -15.84
CA PRO A 30 -3.30 -0.71 -17.26
C PRO A 30 -4.67 -0.18 -17.71
N ARG A 31 -5.76 -0.66 -17.10
CA ARG A 31 -7.12 -0.22 -17.42
C ARG A 31 -7.42 1.19 -16.92
N LEU A 32 -6.91 1.55 -15.74
CA LEU A 32 -6.96 2.93 -15.23
C LEU A 32 -6.22 3.90 -16.17
N LEU A 33 -5.02 3.52 -16.61
CA LEU A 33 -4.16 4.35 -17.47
C LEU A 33 -4.63 4.43 -18.94
N ALA A 34 -5.51 3.52 -19.37
CA ALA A 34 -6.20 3.60 -20.65
C ALA A 34 -7.64 4.15 -20.55
N GLY A 35 -8.12 4.41 -19.33
CA GLY A 35 -9.50 4.80 -19.05
C GLY A 35 -9.74 6.31 -19.04
N ALA A 36 -11.00 6.70 -18.81
CA ALA A 36 -11.44 8.11 -18.83
C ALA A 36 -10.70 9.03 -17.83
N HIS A 37 -10.08 8.47 -16.79
CA HIS A 37 -9.32 9.22 -15.78
C HIS A 37 -7.82 9.34 -16.09
N ALA A 38 -7.32 8.70 -17.16
CA ALA A 38 -5.89 8.66 -17.48
C ALA A 38 -5.25 10.05 -17.58
N ALA A 39 -5.93 11.02 -18.20
CA ALA A 39 -5.40 12.39 -18.33
C ALA A 39 -5.28 13.10 -16.96
N ALA A 40 -6.22 12.88 -16.04
CA ALA A 40 -6.16 13.45 -14.69
C ALA A 40 -5.06 12.80 -13.84
N ILE A 41 -4.88 11.47 -14.00
CA ILE A 41 -3.80 10.71 -13.33
C ILE A 41 -2.44 11.17 -13.85
N ASN A 42 -2.25 11.23 -15.17
CA ASN A 42 -0.99 11.64 -15.81
C ASN A 42 -0.61 13.11 -15.54
N ALA A 43 -1.56 13.96 -15.14
CA ALA A 43 -1.29 15.32 -14.69
C ALA A 43 -0.76 15.41 -13.23
N LEU A 44 -0.78 14.30 -12.48
CA LEU A 44 -0.51 14.21 -11.04
C LEU A 44 0.55 13.16 -10.65
N VAL A 45 0.96 12.31 -11.59
CA VAL A 45 2.08 11.36 -11.41
C VAL A 45 3.20 11.76 -12.36
N THR A 46 4.45 11.73 -11.91
CA THR A 46 5.59 12.21 -12.71
C THR A 46 6.42 11.08 -13.32
N HIS A 47 6.10 9.85 -12.93
CA HIS A 47 6.63 8.60 -13.48
C HIS A 47 5.49 7.65 -13.86
N ALA A 48 5.75 6.73 -14.79
CA ALA A 48 4.82 5.64 -15.06
C ALA A 48 4.64 4.79 -13.78
N PRO A 49 3.42 4.68 -13.24
CA PRO A 49 3.16 3.99 -11.99
C PRO A 49 3.40 2.48 -12.15
N ARG A 50 3.80 1.82 -11.06
CA ARG A 50 4.14 0.40 -11.02
C ARG A 50 3.60 -0.24 -9.75
N VAL A 51 3.28 -1.54 -9.85
CA VAL A 51 2.97 -2.36 -8.67
C VAL A 51 4.29 -2.87 -8.09
N HIS A 52 4.41 -2.78 -6.76
CA HIS A 52 5.54 -3.28 -5.99
C HIS A 52 5.02 -4.09 -4.80
N ALA A 53 5.72 -5.15 -4.43
CA ALA A 53 5.43 -5.97 -3.26
C ALA A 53 6.68 -6.06 -2.37
N GLY A 54 6.51 -5.90 -1.06
CA GLY A 54 7.60 -5.91 -0.08
C GLY A 54 7.18 -5.31 1.25
N LEU A 55 8.15 -4.98 2.10
CA LEU A 55 7.92 -4.48 3.44
C LEU A 55 7.36 -3.05 3.43
N VAL A 56 6.30 -2.83 4.22
CA VAL A 56 5.79 -1.50 4.58
C VAL A 56 6.06 -1.32 6.08
N ALA A 57 6.58 -0.17 6.48
CA ALA A 57 6.77 0.18 7.89
C ALA A 57 5.69 1.17 8.35
N SER A 58 5.24 1.04 9.60
CA SER A 58 4.17 1.88 10.17
C SER A 58 4.62 2.57 11.46
N GLY A 59 4.09 3.76 11.71
CA GLY A 59 4.18 4.42 13.02
C GLY A 59 3.57 5.83 13.01
N ASP A 60 3.25 6.37 14.19
CA ASP A 60 2.39 7.56 14.37
C ASP A 60 2.99 8.91 13.91
N ARG A 61 4.15 8.94 13.25
CA ARG A 61 4.79 10.17 12.77
C ARG A 61 4.58 10.35 11.27
N PHE A 62 3.83 11.38 10.90
CA PHE A 62 3.80 11.85 9.52
C PHE A 62 5.19 12.32 9.08
N VAL A 63 5.69 11.77 7.97
CA VAL A 63 7.01 12.10 7.39
C VAL A 63 6.80 13.09 6.26
N SER A 64 7.03 14.37 6.55
CA SER A 64 6.73 15.48 5.62
C SER A 64 7.87 15.90 4.70
N SER A 65 9.12 15.64 5.07
CA SER A 65 10.29 16.16 4.33
C SER A 65 11.18 15.06 3.74
N ALA A 66 11.90 15.40 2.66
CA ALA A 66 12.90 14.54 2.04
C ALA A 66 13.99 14.10 3.05
N ALA A 67 14.42 15.02 3.93
CA ALA A 67 15.46 14.75 4.92
C ALA A 67 14.98 13.73 5.99
N GLU A 68 13.75 13.88 6.50
CA GLU A 68 13.18 12.91 7.44
C GLU A 68 12.94 11.54 6.79
N SER A 69 12.53 11.53 5.52
CA SER A 69 12.33 10.31 4.73
C SER A 69 13.66 9.56 4.51
N GLN A 70 14.72 10.29 4.15
CA GLN A 70 16.07 9.72 4.00
C GLN A 70 16.62 9.19 5.33
N ALA A 71 16.52 9.97 6.41
CA ALA A 71 16.99 9.55 7.74
C ALA A 71 16.24 8.32 8.27
N LEU A 72 14.91 8.27 8.10
CA LEU A 72 14.11 7.11 8.49
C LEU A 72 14.45 5.88 7.65
N ARG A 73 14.61 6.03 6.33
CA ARG A 73 15.02 4.95 5.43
C ARG A 73 16.39 4.38 5.81
N GLN A 74 17.35 5.23 6.18
CA GLN A 74 18.66 4.81 6.62
C GLN A 74 18.58 4.02 7.94
N ALA A 75 17.89 4.55 8.95
CA ALA A 75 17.73 3.89 10.25
C ALA A 75 17.01 2.53 10.15
N LEU A 76 15.99 2.42 9.29
CA LEU A 76 15.32 1.15 8.99
C LEU A 76 16.29 0.13 8.37
N ARG A 77 17.10 0.55 7.39
CA ARG A 77 18.08 -0.31 6.72
C ARG A 77 19.20 -0.77 7.65
N GLU A 78 19.72 0.11 8.51
CA GLU A 78 20.71 -0.23 9.54
C GLU A 78 20.17 -1.27 10.53
N ALA A 79 18.87 -1.23 10.83
CA ALA A 79 18.19 -2.23 11.65
C ALA A 79 17.73 -3.48 10.88
N GLY A 80 18.10 -3.65 9.60
CA GLY A 80 17.80 -4.83 8.79
C GLY A 80 16.43 -4.83 8.07
N TYR A 81 15.78 -3.67 7.96
CA TYR A 81 14.47 -3.51 7.31
C TYR A 81 14.58 -2.72 6.00
N ASP A 82 14.50 -3.41 4.86
CA ASP A 82 14.38 -2.74 3.56
C ASP A 82 12.91 -2.42 3.24
N ALA A 83 12.40 -1.38 3.89
CA ALA A 83 11.03 -0.90 3.67
C ALA A 83 10.89 -0.18 2.32
N LEU A 84 9.85 -0.54 1.57
CA LEU A 84 9.47 0.11 0.31
C LEU A 84 8.66 1.39 0.52
N ALA A 85 7.90 1.45 1.62
CA ALA A 85 7.05 2.58 1.97
C ALA A 85 6.94 2.74 3.50
N VAL A 86 6.58 3.94 3.92
CA VAL A 86 6.23 4.28 5.31
C VAL A 86 4.82 4.88 5.35
N GLU A 87 4.05 4.51 6.37
CA GLU A 87 2.67 4.97 6.61
C GLU A 87 2.35 4.87 8.12
N MET A 88 1.08 5.05 8.54
CA MET A 88 0.75 5.26 9.95
C MET A 88 -0.16 4.17 10.58
N GLU A 89 -0.86 3.35 9.79
CA GLU A 89 -1.90 2.44 10.33
C GLU A 89 -1.68 0.94 10.04
N GLY A 90 -0.88 0.58 9.04
CA GLY A 90 -0.82 -0.76 8.46
C GLY A 90 -0.45 -1.85 9.46
N ALA A 91 0.59 -1.63 10.26
CA ALA A 91 1.02 -2.56 11.30
C ALA A 91 0.01 -2.70 12.44
N ALA A 92 -0.71 -1.62 12.79
CA ALA A 92 -1.74 -1.66 13.83
C ALA A 92 -2.96 -2.49 13.38
N VAL A 93 -3.39 -2.34 12.11
CA VAL A 93 -4.44 -3.20 11.53
C VAL A 93 -3.94 -4.64 11.42
N ALA A 94 -2.71 -4.87 10.96
CA ALA A 94 -2.12 -6.20 10.90
C ALA A 94 -2.06 -6.88 12.28
N GLN A 95 -1.78 -6.12 13.34
CA GLN A 95 -1.71 -6.62 14.71
C GLN A 95 -3.09 -7.08 15.21
N VAL A 96 -4.13 -6.26 15.02
CA VAL A 96 -5.51 -6.67 15.36
C VAL A 96 -5.95 -7.88 14.53
N CYS A 97 -5.62 -7.92 13.24
CA CYS A 97 -5.89 -9.10 12.42
C CYS A 97 -5.17 -10.36 12.93
N HIS A 98 -3.91 -10.23 13.35
CA HIS A 98 -3.12 -11.33 13.92
C HIS A 98 -3.73 -11.85 15.23
N ASP A 99 -4.05 -10.96 16.17
CA ASP A 99 -4.63 -11.30 17.47
C ASP A 99 -5.97 -12.07 17.36
N TYR A 100 -6.77 -11.73 16.35
CA TYR A 100 -8.08 -12.34 16.10
C TYR A 100 -8.06 -13.46 15.04
N GLY A 101 -6.88 -13.86 14.53
CA GLY A 101 -6.74 -14.93 13.54
C GLY A 101 -7.37 -14.62 12.18
N VAL A 102 -7.51 -13.34 11.83
CA VAL A 102 -8.11 -12.86 10.57
C VAL A 102 -7.03 -12.71 9.50
N PRO A 103 -7.14 -13.37 8.33
CA PRO A 103 -6.22 -13.16 7.22
C PRO A 103 -6.19 -11.71 6.74
N PHE A 104 -4.99 -11.13 6.60
CA PHE A 104 -4.77 -9.72 6.29
C PHE A 104 -3.84 -9.52 5.10
N ALA A 105 -4.18 -8.59 4.21
CA ALA A 105 -3.30 -8.05 3.17
C ALA A 105 -3.62 -6.55 2.98
N MET A 106 -2.64 -5.78 2.53
CA MET A 106 -2.79 -4.34 2.32
C MET A 106 -2.21 -3.88 0.99
N VAL A 107 -2.75 -2.78 0.47
CA VAL A 107 -2.23 -2.04 -0.67
C VAL A 107 -2.23 -0.55 -0.33
N ARG A 108 -1.20 0.18 -0.74
CA ARG A 108 -1.08 1.63 -0.56
C ARG A 108 -0.73 2.27 -1.91
N THR A 109 -1.52 3.26 -2.32
CA THR A 109 -1.16 4.13 -3.45
C THR A 109 -0.25 5.23 -2.90
N ILE A 110 1.04 5.15 -3.23
CA ILE A 110 2.04 6.12 -2.77
C ILE A 110 2.02 7.36 -3.66
N SER A 111 2.01 8.55 -3.07
CA SER A 111 2.19 9.81 -3.79
C SER A 111 3.65 9.99 -4.21
N ASP A 112 3.86 10.26 -5.49
CA ASP A 112 5.15 10.56 -6.12
C ASP A 112 5.65 11.96 -5.71
N ARG A 113 6.08 12.12 -4.42
CA ARG A 113 7.01 13.13 -3.84
C ARG A 113 6.90 13.29 -2.32
N ALA A 114 8.06 13.29 -1.66
CA ALA A 114 8.30 13.92 -0.35
C ALA A 114 9.21 15.16 -0.54
N ASP A 115 8.90 15.98 -1.55
CA ASP A 115 9.53 17.28 -1.77
C ASP A 115 8.59 18.40 -1.31
N ASP A 116 9.15 19.59 -1.06
CA ASP A 116 8.44 20.71 -0.43
C ASP A 116 7.27 21.27 -1.29
N SER A 117 7.07 20.77 -2.52
CA SER A 117 5.93 21.14 -3.37
C SER A 117 4.67 20.28 -3.11
N ALA A 118 4.81 19.13 -2.45
CA ALA A 118 3.75 18.12 -2.31
C ALA A 118 2.50 18.59 -1.54
N HIS A 119 2.64 19.57 -0.63
CA HIS A 119 1.54 20.03 0.22
C HIS A 119 0.37 20.69 -0.54
N VAL A 120 0.61 21.29 -1.72
CA VAL A 120 -0.42 22.06 -2.43
C VAL A 120 -1.43 21.17 -3.16
N ASP A 121 -1.01 19.98 -3.62
CA ASP A 121 -1.86 19.12 -4.47
C ASP A 121 -2.23 17.76 -3.84
N PHE A 122 -1.88 17.51 -2.57
CA PHE A 122 -2.22 16.25 -1.89
C PHE A 122 -3.73 15.94 -1.82
N PRO A 123 -4.65 16.87 -1.49
CA PRO A 123 -6.09 16.59 -1.51
C PRO A 123 -6.61 16.24 -2.92
N ARG A 124 -6.02 16.84 -3.96
CA ARG A 124 -6.33 16.53 -5.36
C ARG A 124 -5.78 15.16 -5.74
N PHE A 125 -4.56 14.82 -5.35
CA PHE A 125 -3.98 13.49 -5.53
C PHE A 125 -4.87 12.41 -4.90
N ILE A 126 -5.35 12.61 -3.67
CA ILE A 126 -6.29 11.68 -3.03
C ILE A 126 -7.58 11.52 -3.85
N ARG A 127 -8.18 12.63 -4.29
CA ARG A 127 -9.44 12.61 -5.04
C ARG A 127 -9.31 12.02 -6.45
N ASP A 128 -8.30 12.44 -7.21
CA ASP A 128 -8.20 12.19 -8.64
C ASP A 128 -7.29 10.99 -8.99
N VAL A 129 -6.37 10.61 -8.09
CA VAL A 129 -5.48 9.44 -8.23
C VAL A 129 -5.82 8.36 -7.22
N ALA A 130 -5.54 8.58 -5.93
CA ALA A 130 -5.55 7.50 -4.93
C ALA A 130 -6.91 6.81 -4.82
N SER A 131 -8.02 7.57 -4.78
CA SER A 131 -9.38 7.01 -4.72
C SER A 131 -9.70 6.12 -5.93
N ARG A 132 -9.25 6.51 -7.13
CA ARG A 132 -9.49 5.79 -8.39
C ARG A 132 -8.71 4.49 -8.43
N TYR A 133 -7.48 4.51 -7.92
CA TYR A 133 -6.66 3.32 -7.74
C TYR A 133 -7.30 2.37 -6.74
N SER A 134 -7.67 2.84 -5.54
CA SER A 134 -8.31 2.02 -4.53
C SER A 134 -9.59 1.34 -5.04
N VAL A 135 -10.50 2.08 -5.68
CA VAL A 135 -11.74 1.50 -6.24
C VAL A 135 -11.44 0.42 -7.28
N ALA A 136 -10.63 0.72 -8.31
CA ALA A 136 -10.38 -0.26 -9.37
C ALA A 136 -9.62 -1.50 -8.90
N ILE A 137 -8.70 -1.37 -7.92
CA ILE A 137 -7.99 -2.49 -7.33
C ILE A 137 -8.95 -3.37 -6.51
N VAL A 138 -9.80 -2.77 -5.68
CA VAL A 138 -10.77 -3.49 -4.84
C VAL A 138 -11.85 -4.16 -5.71
N ASP A 139 -12.38 -3.48 -6.73
CA ASP A 139 -13.38 -4.03 -7.65
C ASP A 139 -12.82 -5.24 -8.42
N GLU A 140 -11.59 -5.14 -8.94
CA GLU A 140 -10.92 -6.25 -9.62
C GLU A 140 -10.63 -7.42 -8.67
N TRP A 141 -10.24 -7.14 -7.42
CA TRP A 141 -9.97 -8.16 -6.40
C TRP A 141 -11.23 -8.90 -5.96
N LEU A 142 -12.31 -8.17 -5.68
CA LEU A 142 -13.61 -8.75 -5.33
C LEU A 142 -14.19 -9.55 -6.50
N SER A 143 -14.10 -9.03 -7.72
CA SER A 143 -14.59 -9.72 -8.93
C SER A 143 -13.83 -11.02 -9.19
N ALA A 144 -12.50 -11.02 -9.08
CA ALA A 144 -11.69 -12.22 -9.24
C ALA A 144 -11.99 -13.27 -8.17
N ARG A 145 -12.23 -12.86 -6.92
CA ARG A 145 -12.61 -13.77 -5.82
C ARG A 145 -14.02 -14.34 -5.96
N ALA A 146 -14.97 -13.56 -6.47
CA ALA A 146 -16.33 -14.05 -6.75
C ALA A 146 -16.37 -15.15 -7.82
N GLN A 147 -15.35 -15.21 -8.69
CA GLN A 147 -15.19 -16.23 -9.74
C GLN A 147 -14.44 -17.49 -9.26
N GLN A 148 -13.81 -17.45 -8.08
CA GLN A 148 -13.17 -18.64 -7.50
C GLN A 148 -14.24 -19.58 -6.91
N PRO A 149 -14.25 -20.88 -7.27
CA PRO A 149 -15.16 -21.82 -6.64
C PRO A 149 -14.87 -21.88 -5.14
N ARG A 150 -15.91 -21.77 -4.30
CA ARG A 150 -15.75 -21.93 -2.84
C ARG A 150 -15.13 -23.30 -2.58
N GLN A 151 -13.94 -23.34 -2.00
CA GLN A 151 -13.43 -24.58 -1.43
C GLN A 151 -14.42 -25.00 -0.33
N ALA A 152 -14.98 -26.21 -0.48
CA ALA A 152 -15.82 -26.78 0.55
C ALA A 152 -14.95 -27.02 1.78
N ILE A 153 -15.39 -26.49 2.93
CA ILE A 153 -14.80 -26.82 4.22
C ILE A 153 -15.17 -28.29 4.48
N SER A 154 -14.16 -29.16 4.54
CA SER A 154 -14.29 -30.58 4.89
C SER A 154 -14.15 -30.79 6.39
#